data_AF-A0A8T5NXW7-F1
#
_entry.id   AF-A0A8T5NXW7-F1
#
_cell.length_a   1.000
_cell.length_b   1.000
_cell.length_c   1.000
_cell.angle_alpha   90.00
_cell.angle_beta   90.00
_cell.angle_gamma   90.00
#
_symmetry.space_group_name_H-M   'P 1'
#
loop_
_entity.id
_entity.type
_entity.pdbx_description
1 polymer ?
#
loop_
_entity_poly.entity_id
_entity_poly.type
_entity_poly.pdbx_seq_one_letter_code
_entity_poly.pdbx_strand_id
1 'polypeptide(L)'
;MPFSSDTNVALVNELARRLNDNTRRIRTLEEKLLSLDLRVNGHDQRIMDTTKQINTGELEVSNELTEIKDKLANILLDIQNLKIEIRKSATVNDMREIQDYIELINPITTKFATKGEVAEIVREEFRKQARKVMLK
;
A
#
# COMPACT_ATOMS: atom_id res chain seq x y z
N MET A 1 74.86 28.82 -50.11
CA MET A 1 74.94 27.36 -49.85
C MET A 1 73.74 26.70 -50.50
N PRO A 2 73.91 25.77 -51.45
CA PRO A 2 72.78 25.10 -52.06
C PRO A 2 72.35 23.95 -51.14
N PHE A 3 71.09 23.94 -50.70
CA PHE A 3 70.51 22.75 -50.12
C PHE A 3 70.53 21.65 -51.18
N SER A 4 71.14 20.51 -50.88
CA SER A 4 71.21 19.37 -51.79
C SER A 4 69.79 18.95 -52.23
N SER A 5 69.62 18.57 -53.49
CA SER A 5 68.37 18.00 -54.02
C SER A 5 67.80 16.92 -53.08
N ASP A 6 68.68 16.10 -52.51
CA ASP A 6 68.32 14.96 -51.68
C ASP A 6 67.71 15.37 -50.33
N THR A 7 68.15 16.49 -49.74
CA THR A 7 67.54 17.04 -48.51
C THR A 7 66.11 17.56 -48.74
N ASN A 8 65.83 18.15 -49.92
CA ASN A 8 64.49 18.59 -50.25
C ASN A 8 63.56 17.40 -50.52
N VAL A 9 64.06 16.34 -51.18
CA VAL A 9 63.32 15.09 -51.38
C VAL A 9 63.01 14.39 -50.06
N ALA A 10 63.96 14.35 -49.12
CA ALA A 10 63.75 13.77 -47.79
C ALA A 10 62.68 14.54 -46.99
N LEU A 11 62.69 15.88 -47.05
CA LEU A 11 61.68 16.71 -46.39
C LEU A 11 60.28 16.47 -46.95
N VAL A 12 60.15 16.41 -48.28
CA VAL A 12 58.87 16.13 -48.95
C VAL A 12 58.35 14.74 -48.58
N ASN A 13 59.21 13.73 -48.52
CA ASN A 13 58.83 12.37 -48.12
C ASN A 13 58.35 12.30 -46.66
N GLU A 14 59.00 13.04 -45.76
CA GLU A 14 58.56 13.12 -44.35
C GLU A 14 57.23 13.85 -44.22
N LEU A 15 57.03 14.95 -44.96
CA LEU A 15 55.75 15.65 -45.02
C LEU A 15 54.64 14.74 -45.57
N ALA A 16 54.91 13.97 -46.62
CA ALA A 16 53.97 13.01 -47.18
C ALA A 16 53.60 11.91 -46.18
N ARG A 17 54.58 11.40 -45.41
CA ARG A 17 54.32 10.44 -44.33
C ARG A 17 53.44 11.02 -43.22
N ARG A 18 53.74 12.23 -42.76
CA ARG A 18 52.94 12.93 -41.74
C ARG A 18 51.53 13.22 -42.21
N LEU A 19 51.35 13.64 -43.47
CA LEU A 19 50.05 13.85 -44.07
C LEU A 19 49.24 12.55 -44.08
N ASN A 20 49.85 11.44 -44.51
CA ASN A 20 49.18 10.14 -44.54
C ASN A 20 48.79 9.66 -43.12
N ASP A 21 49.68 9.81 -42.14
CA ASP A 21 49.37 9.49 -40.73
C ASP A 21 48.22 10.36 -40.20
N ASN A 22 48.25 11.66 -40.47
CA ASN A 22 47.17 12.56 -40.10
C ASN A 22 45.85 12.18 -40.77
N THR A 23 45.85 11.79 -42.05
CA THR A 23 44.65 11.28 -42.74
C THR A 23 44.09 10.04 -42.06
N ARG A 24 44.95 9.09 -41.66
CA ARG A 24 44.51 7.89 -40.91
C ARG A 24 43.93 8.24 -39.55
N ARG A 25 44.56 9.18 -38.83
CA ARG A 25 44.08 9.68 -37.54
C ARG A 25 42.73 10.38 -37.66
N ILE A 26 42.55 11.21 -38.69
CA ILE A 26 41.27 11.89 -38.95
C ILE A 26 40.16 10.86 -39.18
N ARG A 27 40.36 9.86 -40.04
CA ARG A 27 39.36 8.79 -40.26
C ARG A 27 39.00 8.06 -38.98
N THR A 28 39.99 7.73 -38.16
CA THR A 28 39.75 7.06 -36.86
C THR A 28 38.92 7.94 -35.92
N LEU A 29 39.15 9.27 -35.95
CA LEU A 29 38.37 10.20 -35.14
C LEU A 29 36.94 10.36 -35.66
N GLU A 30 36.74 10.38 -36.98
CA GLU A 30 35.42 10.42 -37.61
C GLU A 30 34.58 9.18 -37.25
N GLU A 31 35.17 7.99 -37.34
CA GLU A 31 34.51 6.73 -36.94
C GLU A 31 34.14 6.73 -35.45
N LYS A 32 35.04 7.20 -34.58
CA LYS A 32 34.76 7.34 -33.15
C LYS A 32 33.65 8.35 -32.86
N LEU A 33 33.64 9.46 -33.57
CA LEU A 33 32.63 10.50 -33.42
C LEU A 33 31.26 9.98 -33.85
N LEU A 34 31.18 9.25 -34.96
CA LEU A 34 29.95 8.60 -35.40
C LEU A 34 29.46 7.54 -34.40
N SER A 35 30.37 6.74 -33.84
CA SER A 35 30.03 5.78 -32.79
C SER A 35 29.51 6.46 -31.51
N LEU A 36 30.11 7.58 -31.12
CA LEU A 36 29.66 8.37 -29.97
C LEU A 36 28.27 8.96 -30.23
N ASP A 37 28.02 9.51 -31.42
CA ASP A 37 26.73 10.09 -31.78
C ASP A 37 25.60 9.04 -31.69
N LEU A 38 25.82 7.85 -32.25
CA LEU A 38 24.88 6.73 -32.13
C LEU A 38 24.62 6.33 -30.68
N ARG A 39 25.65 6.34 -29.83
CA ARG A 39 25.51 6.01 -28.41
C ARG A 39 24.73 7.09 -27.65
N VAL A 40 24.99 8.36 -27.92
CA VAL A 40 24.28 9.50 -27.30
C VAL A 40 22.80 9.43 -27.69
N ASN A 41 22.49 9.29 -28.98
CA ASN A 41 21.12 9.14 -29.46
C ASN A 41 20.41 7.92 -28.82
N GLY A 42 21.12 6.80 -28.66
CA GLY A 42 20.60 5.63 -27.96
C GLY A 42 20.36 5.86 -26.47
N HIS A 43 21.20 6.65 -25.81
CA HIS A 43 21.00 7.05 -24.42
C HIS A 43 19.83 8.02 -24.26
N ASP A 44 19.70 9.00 -25.15
CA ASP A 44 18.60 9.97 -25.13
C ASP A 44 17.25 9.27 -25.29
N GLN A 45 17.16 8.30 -26.22
CA GLN A 45 15.95 7.51 -26.38
C GLN A 45 15.60 6.72 -25.11
N ARG A 46 16.59 6.08 -24.48
CA ARG A 46 16.38 5.35 -23.21
C ARG A 46 15.95 6.26 -22.08
N ILE A 47 16.51 7.47 -22.00
CA ILE A 47 16.12 8.48 -21.02
C ILE A 47 14.66 8.87 -21.25
N MET A 48 14.27 9.18 -22.49
CA MET A 48 12.88 9.50 -22.82
C MET A 48 11.91 8.38 -22.45
N ASP A 49 12.26 7.12 -22.73
CA ASP A 49 11.41 5.98 -22.41
C ASP A 49 11.31 5.76 -20.89
N THR A 50 12.42 5.90 -20.17
CA THR A 50 12.45 5.80 -18.70
C THR A 50 11.63 6.93 -18.07
N THR A 51 11.74 8.15 -18.56
CA THR A 51 10.94 9.30 -18.08
C THR A 51 9.45 9.05 -18.28
N LYS A 52 9.04 8.49 -19.43
CA LYS A 52 7.63 8.12 -19.65
C LYS A 52 7.16 7.07 -18.65
N GLN A 53 7.94 6.02 -18.42
CA GLN A 53 7.61 4.97 -17.45
C GLN A 53 7.47 5.52 -16.03
N ILE A 54 8.39 6.40 -15.61
CA ILE A 54 8.32 7.08 -14.31
C ILE A 54 7.03 7.89 -14.20
N ASN A 55 6.70 8.71 -15.20
CA ASN A 55 5.49 9.53 -15.17
C ASN A 55 4.21 8.68 -15.12
N THR A 56 4.17 7.55 -15.84
CA THR A 56 3.05 6.61 -15.76
C THR A 56 2.95 5.98 -14.37
N GLY A 57 4.06 5.51 -13.80
CA GLY A 57 4.08 4.96 -12.44
C GLY A 57 3.68 5.99 -11.39
N GLU A 58 4.08 7.25 -11.54
CA GLU A 58 3.68 8.34 -10.64
C GLU A 58 2.16 8.57 -10.68
N LEU A 59 1.55 8.56 -11.87
CA LEU A 59 0.10 8.68 -12.04
C LEU A 59 -0.65 7.50 -11.43
N GLU A 60 -0.16 6.27 -11.62
CA GLU A 60 -0.75 5.07 -11.03
C GLU A 60 -0.72 5.13 -9.49
N VAL A 61 0.44 5.45 -8.90
CA VAL A 61 0.58 5.61 -7.44
C VAL A 61 -0.33 6.71 -6.91
N SER A 62 -0.44 7.83 -7.61
CA SER A 62 -1.33 8.94 -7.22
C SER A 62 -2.81 8.52 -7.19
N ASN A 63 -3.23 7.74 -8.19
CA ASN A 63 -4.59 7.19 -8.25
C ASN A 63 -4.83 6.20 -7.11
N GLU A 64 -3.91 5.27 -6.86
CA GLU A 64 -4.00 4.30 -5.75
C GLU A 64 -4.09 5.01 -4.38
N LEU A 65 -3.29 6.07 -4.17
CA LEU A 65 -3.35 6.88 -2.95
C LEU A 65 -4.70 7.57 -2.77
N THR A 66 -5.31 8.02 -3.86
CA THR A 66 -6.64 8.63 -3.82
C THR A 66 -7.70 7.59 -3.45
N GLU A 67 -7.65 6.38 -4.02
CA GLU A 67 -8.55 5.30 -3.62
C GLU A 67 -8.38 4.89 -2.15
N ILE A 68 -7.14 4.82 -1.66
CA ILE A 68 -6.85 4.51 -0.26
C ILE A 68 -7.44 5.59 0.66
N LYS A 69 -7.29 6.87 0.29
CA LYS A 69 -7.87 7.99 1.02
C LYS A 69 -9.39 7.87 1.11
N ASP A 70 -10.05 7.51 0.02
CA ASP A 70 -11.51 7.36 0.00
C ASP A 70 -11.96 6.15 0.85
N LYS A 71 -11.25 5.03 0.77
CA LYS A 71 -11.49 3.85 1.64
C LYS A 71 -11.32 4.20 3.11
N LEU A 72 -10.28 4.97 3.46
CA LEU A 72 -10.06 5.45 4.83
C LEU A 72 -11.18 6.38 5.30
N ALA A 73 -11.67 7.27 4.44
CA ALA A 73 -12.80 8.15 4.76
C ALA A 73 -14.06 7.33 5.08
N ASN A 74 -14.35 6.29 4.29
CA ASN A 74 -15.48 5.39 4.54
C ASN A 74 -15.33 4.63 5.86
N ILE A 75 -14.14 4.07 6.15
CA ILE A 75 -13.88 3.39 7.43
C ILE A 75 -14.06 4.35 8.62
N LEU A 76 -13.62 5.60 8.50
CA LEU A 76 -13.81 6.60 9.55
C LEU A 76 -15.30 6.88 9.82
N LEU A 77 -16.13 6.94 8.76
CA LEU A 77 -17.57 7.06 8.90
C LEU A 77 -18.18 5.83 9.60
N ASP A 78 -17.77 4.63 9.23
CA ASP A 78 -18.23 3.40 9.86
C ASP A 78 -17.87 3.34 11.36
N ILE A 79 -16.65 3.75 11.72
CA ILE A 79 -16.21 3.86 13.12
C ILE A 79 -17.08 4.88 13.89
N GLN A 80 -17.43 6.00 13.27
CA GLN A 80 -18.32 6.98 13.89
C GLN A 80 -19.72 6.42 14.11
N ASN A 81 -20.26 5.67 13.14
CA ASN A 81 -21.56 5.01 13.25
C ASN A 81 -21.55 3.94 14.36
N LEU A 82 -20.52 3.09 14.39
CA LEU A 82 -20.31 2.09 15.45
C LEU A 82 -20.23 2.73 16.83
N LYS A 83 -19.54 3.88 16.98
CA LYS A 83 -19.48 4.62 18.24
C LYS A 83 -20.88 5.06 18.70
N ILE A 84 -21.75 5.49 17.79
CA ILE A 84 -23.12 5.89 18.11
C ILE A 84 -23.93 4.66 18.54
N GLU A 85 -23.81 3.54 17.83
CA GLU A 85 -24.50 2.29 18.15
C GLU A 85 -24.08 1.72 19.50
N ILE A 86 -22.78 1.70 19.79
CA ILE A 86 -22.24 1.27 21.09
C ILE A 86 -22.81 2.12 22.23
N ARG A 87 -22.87 3.45 22.05
CA ARG A 87 -23.47 4.33 23.06
C ARG A 87 -24.94 4.01 23.29
N LYS A 88 -25.72 3.84 22.22
CA LYS A 88 -27.14 3.47 22.32
C LYS A 88 -27.31 2.12 23.01
N SER A 89 -26.52 1.11 22.62
CA SER A 89 -26.59 -0.23 23.21
C SER A 89 -26.22 -0.23 24.69
N ALA A 90 -25.20 0.54 25.10
CA ALA A 90 -24.85 0.70 26.51
C ALA A 90 -26.02 1.31 27.28
N THR A 91 -26.61 2.40 26.79
CA THR A 91 -27.79 3.02 27.43
C THR A 91 -28.99 2.08 27.52
N VAL A 92 -29.25 1.27 26.48
CA VAL A 92 -30.35 0.29 26.48
C VAL A 92 -30.11 -0.81 27.52
N ASN A 93 -28.88 -1.32 27.63
CA ASN A 93 -28.52 -2.31 28.64
C ASN A 93 -28.67 -1.73 30.06
N ASP A 94 -28.16 -0.51 30.29
CA ASP A 94 -28.28 0.18 31.58
C ASP A 94 -29.76 0.38 31.97
N MET A 95 -30.62 0.76 31.01
CA MET A 95 -32.06 0.89 31.26
C MET A 95 -32.74 -0.44 31.56
N ARG A 96 -32.27 -1.54 30.95
CA ARG A 96 -32.81 -2.89 31.19
C ARG A 96 -32.45 -3.38 32.59
N GLU A 97 -31.23 -3.14 33.05
CA GLU A 97 -30.82 -3.45 34.43
C GLU A 97 -31.64 -2.65 35.45
N ILE A 98 -31.91 -1.37 35.19
CA ILE A 98 -32.79 -0.55 36.03
C ILE A 98 -34.21 -1.11 36.03
N GLN A 99 -34.73 -1.54 34.88
CA GLN A 99 -36.05 -2.17 34.79
C GLN A 99 -36.11 -3.47 35.61
N ASP A 100 -35.13 -4.36 35.46
CA ASP A 100 -35.06 -5.61 36.22
C ASP A 100 -34.99 -5.35 37.73
N TYR A 101 -34.27 -4.30 38.15
CA TYR A 101 -34.19 -3.88 39.55
C TYR A 101 -35.53 -3.32 40.06
N ILE A 102 -36.23 -2.52 39.25
CA ILE A 102 -37.57 -2.02 39.58
C ILE A 102 -38.56 -3.18 39.68
N GLU A 103 -38.53 -4.15 38.76
CA GLU A 103 -39.39 -5.33 38.79
C GLU A 103 -39.14 -6.19 40.03
N LEU A 104 -37.88 -6.28 40.48
CA LEU A 104 -37.51 -7.00 41.71
C LEU A 104 -38.01 -6.31 42.98
N ILE A 105 -37.94 -4.98 43.03
CA ILE A 105 -38.30 -4.20 44.24
C ILE A 105 -39.78 -3.85 44.31
N ASN A 106 -40.46 -3.73 43.17
CA ASN A 106 -41.85 -3.28 43.13
C ASN A 106 -42.77 -4.24 43.90
N PRO A 107 -43.28 -3.84 45.08
CA PRO A 107 -44.06 -4.73 45.95
C PRO A 107 -45.41 -5.13 45.35
N ILE A 108 -45.81 -4.52 44.21
CA ILE A 108 -47.03 -4.83 43.46
C ILE A 108 -46.80 -6.03 42.52
N THR A 109 -45.61 -6.19 41.96
CA THR A 109 -45.27 -7.25 40.99
C THR A 109 -44.44 -8.38 41.60
N THR A 110 -43.67 -8.11 42.65
CA THR A 110 -42.85 -9.11 43.33
C THR A 110 -43.73 -10.04 44.16
N LYS A 111 -43.94 -11.28 43.68
CA LYS A 111 -44.51 -12.35 44.49
C LYS A 111 -43.46 -12.76 45.52
N PHE A 112 -43.55 -12.21 46.73
CA PHE A 112 -42.71 -12.63 47.85
C PHE A 112 -43.01 -14.09 48.20
N ALA A 113 -42.09 -14.99 47.82
CA ALA A 113 -42.14 -16.38 48.23
C ALA A 113 -41.43 -16.54 49.58
N THR A 114 -42.10 -17.17 50.53
CA THR A 114 -41.50 -17.57 51.80
C THR A 114 -40.49 -18.71 51.60
N LYS A 115 -39.54 -18.88 52.54
CA LYS A 115 -38.54 -19.96 52.46
C LYS A 115 -39.15 -21.35 52.24
N GLY A 116 -40.37 -21.59 52.74
CA GLY A 116 -41.12 -22.82 52.52
C GLY A 116 -41.55 -22.99 51.06
N GLU A 117 -42.15 -21.96 50.47
CA GLU A 117 -42.63 -21.96 49.08
C GLU A 117 -41.47 -22.10 48.08
N VAL A 118 -40.34 -21.45 48.34
CA VAL A 118 -39.12 -21.59 47.50
C VAL A 118 -38.58 -23.02 47.55
N ALA A 119 -38.53 -23.64 48.73
CA ALA A 119 -38.06 -25.02 48.88
C ALA A 119 -38.96 -26.04 48.16
N GLU A 120 -40.26 -25.74 48.08
CA GLU A 120 -41.25 -26.58 47.41
C GLU A 120 -41.16 -26.46 45.89
N ILE A 121 -41.05 -25.24 45.35
CA ILE A 121 -40.83 -24.97 43.92
C ILE A 121 -39.56 -25.66 43.41
N VAL A 122 -38.45 -25.53 44.16
CA VAL A 122 -37.18 -26.19 43.81
C VAL A 122 -37.33 -27.72 43.81
N ARG A 123 -38.04 -28.29 44.78
CA ARG A 123 -38.30 -29.74 44.84
C ARG A 123 -39.12 -30.23 43.64
N GLU A 124 -40.12 -29.47 43.22
CA GLU A 124 -40.94 -29.82 42.05
C GLU A 124 -40.14 -29.78 40.74
N GLU A 125 -39.30 -28.77 40.54
CA GLU A 125 -38.45 -28.66 39.35
C GLU A 125 -37.43 -29.80 39.27
N PHE A 126 -36.81 -30.18 40.39
CA PHE A 126 -35.94 -31.37 40.44
C PHE A 126 -36.70 -32.66 40.12
N ARG A 127 -37.95 -32.81 40.59
CA ARG A 127 -38.80 -33.96 40.25
C ARG A 127 -39.18 -33.98 38.77
N LYS A 128 -39.46 -32.84 38.15
CA LYS A 128 -39.75 -32.73 36.72
C LYS A 128 -38.53 -33.07 35.86
N GLN A 129 -37.34 -32.57 36.23
CA GLN A 129 -36.10 -32.93 35.54
C GLN A 129 -35.80 -34.42 35.66
N ALA A 130 -35.95 -35.01 36.85
CA ALA A 130 -35.77 -36.45 37.04
C ALA A 130 -36.76 -37.29 36.20
N ARG A 131 -38.02 -36.86 36.09
CA ARG A 131 -39.01 -37.50 35.19
C ARG A 131 -38.64 -37.37 33.72
N LYS A 132 -38.10 -36.23 33.28
CA LYS A 132 -37.66 -36.01 31.89
C LYS A 132 -36.46 -36.88 31.52
N VAL A 133 -35.60 -37.21 32.49
CA VAL A 133 -34.43 -38.09 32.32
C VAL A 133 -34.83 -39.57 32.33
N MET A 134 -35.89 -39.97 33.06
CA MET A 134 -36.42 -41.35 33.04
C MET A 134 -37.29 -41.70 31.82
N LEU A 135 -37.70 -40.70 31.03
CA LEU A 135 -38.53 -40.85 29.82
C LEU A 135 -37.71 -40.78 28.51
N LYS A 136 -36.38 -40.70 28.60
CA LYS A 136 -35.43 -40.92 27.50
C LYS A 136 -34.79 -42.29 27.66
#